data_AF-A0A0U1NRT4-F1
#
_entry.id   AF-A0A0U1NRT4-F1
#
_cell.length_a   1.000
_cell.length_b   1.000
_cell.length_c   1.000
_cell.angle_alpha   90.00
_cell.angle_beta   90.00
_cell.angle_gamma   90.00
#
_symmetry.space_group_name_H-M   'P 1'
#
loop_
_entity.id
_entity.type
_entity.pdbx_description
1 polymer ?
#
loop_
_entity_poly.entity_id
_entity_poly.type
_entity_poly.pdbx_seq_one_letter_code
_entity_poly.pdbx_strand_id
1 'polypeptide(L)'
;MQSCISIGKITVNLPDHSSKEFFIFEDLASLFNLESNYEAESFIKERIKENGITKKVDIDSESDFVSIRTRNASVILDIAILINEIANVPINKELLKELNEKLMAFKPPKKQQWGIGDIFSIPLSDNTYYFGQIICVDIETPVCIIFNLNKNHFSLVEITELISAEVLGALGFISDRINNFTFKVINNLPLLRQVDDKVKRNPLIYSQYSSIAIINFCEEIKRSGTSSTYWGLIDNKNYLKKLNCE
;
A
#
# COMPACT_ATOMS: atom_id res chain seq x y z
N MET A 1 -7.84 14.07 -2.52
CA MET A 1 -8.54 13.34 -3.60
C MET A 1 -9.52 12.41 -2.91
N GLN A 2 -10.75 12.28 -3.41
CA GLN A 2 -11.73 11.37 -2.80
C GLN A 2 -11.23 9.92 -2.93
N SER A 3 -11.20 9.16 -1.84
CA SER A 3 -10.69 7.78 -1.81
C SER A 3 -11.78 6.74 -2.03
N CYS A 4 -13.04 7.11 -1.80
CA CYS A 4 -14.18 6.22 -1.95
C CYS A 4 -15.47 6.97 -2.29
N ILE A 5 -16.44 6.26 -2.83
CA ILE A 5 -17.78 6.71 -3.18
C ILE A 5 -18.79 5.77 -2.54
N SER A 6 -19.79 6.31 -1.84
CA SER A 6 -20.89 5.52 -1.28
C SER A 6 -22.05 5.43 -2.29
N ILE A 7 -22.55 4.22 -2.49
CA ILE A 7 -23.68 3.88 -3.36
C ILE A 7 -24.67 3.09 -2.52
N GLY A 8 -25.74 3.74 -2.06
CA GLY A 8 -26.64 3.16 -1.06
C GLY A 8 -25.87 2.78 0.21
N LYS A 9 -25.87 1.49 0.58
CA LYS A 9 -25.09 0.96 1.71
C LYS A 9 -23.66 0.54 1.37
N ILE A 10 -23.27 0.58 0.10
CA ILE A 10 -22.00 0.02 -0.36
C ILE A 10 -20.97 1.11 -0.57
N THR A 11 -19.76 0.90 -0.03
CA THR A 11 -18.62 1.78 -0.28
C THR A 11 -17.75 1.21 -1.39
N VAL A 12 -17.64 1.96 -2.49
CA VAL A 12 -16.70 1.68 -3.58
C VAL A 12 -15.43 2.49 -3.35
N ASN A 13 -14.33 1.82 -3.05
CA ASN A 13 -13.00 2.41 -3.01
C ASN A 13 -12.49 2.64 -4.44
N LEU A 14 -11.92 3.83 -4.66
CA LEU A 14 -11.41 4.23 -5.96
C LEU A 14 -9.94 3.78 -6.13
N PRO A 15 -9.49 3.55 -7.37
CA PRO A 15 -8.08 3.31 -7.64
C PRO A 15 -7.18 4.41 -7.08
N ASP A 16 -6.01 4.03 -6.58
CA ASP A 16 -5.04 4.94 -5.98
C ASP A 16 -3.64 4.77 -6.61
N HIS A 17 -2.61 5.29 -5.93
CA HIS A 17 -1.24 5.20 -6.43
C HIS A 17 -0.66 3.77 -6.39
N SER A 18 -1.27 2.87 -5.63
CA SER A 18 -0.81 1.49 -5.41
C SER A 18 -1.66 0.47 -6.16
N SER A 19 -2.95 0.74 -6.34
CA SER A 19 -3.90 -0.15 -7.01
C SER A 19 -4.65 0.56 -8.14
N LYS A 20 -4.76 -0.11 -9.30
CA LYS A 20 -5.54 0.36 -10.46
C LYS A 20 -7.00 -0.10 -10.44
N GLU A 21 -7.42 -0.77 -9.36
CA GLU A 21 -8.71 -1.43 -9.26
C GLU A 21 -9.67 -0.65 -8.38
N PHE A 22 -10.93 -0.63 -8.77
CA PHE A 22 -12.03 -0.29 -7.89
C PHE A 22 -12.29 -1.48 -6.97
N PHE A 23 -12.67 -1.19 -5.72
CA PHE A 23 -12.72 -2.21 -4.68
C PHE A 23 -13.90 -2.01 -3.72
N ILE A 24 -14.71 -3.05 -3.52
CA ILE A 24 -15.72 -3.14 -2.46
C ILE A 24 -15.21 -4.15 -1.43
N PHE A 25 -15.32 -3.81 -0.15
CA PHE A 25 -14.97 -4.68 0.98
C PHE A 25 -16.03 -4.53 2.04
N GLU A 26 -17.00 -5.43 2.03
CA GLU A 26 -18.22 -5.31 2.81
C GLU A 26 -18.60 -6.68 3.38
N ASP A 27 -19.25 -6.68 4.55
CA ASP A 27 -19.84 -7.87 5.15
C ASP A 27 -21.13 -8.19 4.41
N LEU A 28 -20.99 -8.90 3.28
CA LEU A 28 -22.11 -9.24 2.41
C LEU A 28 -23.02 -10.29 3.05
N ALA A 29 -22.50 -11.14 3.95
CA ALA A 29 -23.32 -12.09 4.68
C ALA A 29 -24.38 -11.38 5.52
N SER A 30 -23.97 -10.38 6.30
CA SER A 30 -24.90 -9.55 7.07
C SER A 30 -25.86 -8.76 6.18
N LEU A 31 -25.39 -8.25 5.04
CA LEU A 31 -26.24 -7.49 4.10
C LEU A 31 -27.29 -8.35 3.40
N PHE A 32 -26.97 -9.61 3.09
CA PHE A 32 -27.85 -10.54 2.40
C PHE A 32 -28.62 -11.47 3.35
N ASN A 33 -28.39 -11.36 4.66
CA ASN A 33 -28.94 -12.24 5.68
C ASN A 33 -28.60 -13.72 5.42
N LEU A 34 -27.32 -13.98 5.18
CA LEU A 34 -26.73 -15.31 4.95
C LEU A 34 -25.86 -15.74 6.14
N GLU A 35 -25.52 -17.02 6.22
CA GLU A 35 -24.79 -17.57 7.38
C GLU A 35 -23.31 -17.14 7.39
N SER A 36 -22.70 -17.00 6.21
CA SER A 36 -21.26 -16.71 6.10
C SER A 36 -20.90 -15.90 4.85
N ASN A 37 -19.75 -15.23 4.89
CA ASN A 37 -19.23 -14.50 3.74
C ASN A 37 -18.77 -15.44 2.60
N TYR A 38 -18.47 -16.69 2.89
CA TYR A 38 -18.24 -17.73 1.86
C TYR A 38 -19.52 -18.04 1.07
N GLU A 39 -20.65 -18.15 1.77
CA GLU A 39 -21.96 -18.30 1.14
C GLU A 39 -22.32 -17.04 0.34
N ALA A 40 -22.09 -15.85 0.92
CA ALA A 40 -22.32 -14.58 0.25
C ALA A 40 -21.48 -14.40 -1.02
N GLU A 41 -20.23 -14.85 -1.01
CA GLU A 41 -19.34 -14.87 -2.18
C GLU A 41 -19.90 -15.74 -3.31
N SER A 42 -20.34 -16.95 -2.99
CA SER A 42 -20.94 -17.87 -3.96
C SER A 42 -22.24 -17.29 -4.52
N PHE A 43 -23.08 -16.76 -3.64
CA PHE A 43 -24.35 -16.14 -4.00
C PHE A 43 -24.17 -14.93 -4.91
N ILE A 44 -23.27 -13.99 -4.59
CA ILE A 44 -23.05 -12.81 -5.43
C ILE A 44 -22.44 -13.18 -6.78
N LYS A 45 -21.55 -14.18 -6.84
CA LYS A 45 -21.00 -14.72 -8.10
C LYS A 45 -22.10 -15.25 -9.02
N GLU A 46 -23.10 -15.92 -8.47
CA GLU A 46 -24.28 -16.40 -9.22
C GLU A 46 -25.13 -15.23 -9.71
N ARG A 47 -25.50 -14.29 -8.84
CA ARG A 47 -26.32 -13.13 -9.20
C ARG A 47 -25.68 -12.24 -10.27
N ILE A 48 -24.35 -12.07 -10.22
CA ILE A 48 -23.59 -11.35 -11.24
C ILE A 48 -23.75 -12.01 -12.63
N LYS A 49 -23.68 -13.35 -12.69
CA LYS A 49 -23.85 -14.11 -13.94
C LYS A 49 -25.28 -14.01 -14.46
N GLU A 50 -26.27 -14.16 -13.58
CA GLU A 50 -27.70 -14.03 -13.94
C GLU A 50 -28.05 -12.65 -14.50
N ASN A 51 -27.40 -11.60 -13.98
CA ASN A 51 -27.57 -10.22 -14.46
C ASN A 51 -26.71 -9.89 -15.69
N GLY A 52 -26.05 -10.88 -16.29
CA GLY A 52 -25.29 -10.70 -17.54
C GLY A 52 -23.99 -9.90 -17.40
N ILE A 53 -23.49 -9.71 -16.17
CA ILE A 53 -22.20 -9.06 -15.93
C ILE A 53 -21.09 -10.07 -16.27
N THR A 54 -20.58 -9.96 -17.50
CA THR A 54 -19.64 -10.95 -18.09
C THR A 54 -18.17 -10.51 -18.06
N LYS A 55 -17.89 -9.25 -17.72
CA LYS A 55 -16.52 -8.73 -17.65
C LYS A 55 -15.77 -9.31 -16.44
N LYS A 56 -14.44 -9.30 -16.48
CA LYS A 56 -13.60 -9.84 -15.40
C LYS A 56 -13.81 -9.06 -14.09
N VAL A 57 -14.11 -9.82 -13.03
CA VAL A 57 -14.24 -9.37 -11.64
C VAL A 57 -13.59 -10.43 -10.78
N ASP A 58 -12.72 -9.99 -9.87
CA ASP A 58 -12.09 -10.86 -8.89
C ASP A 58 -12.90 -10.73 -7.59
N ILE A 59 -13.42 -11.87 -7.09
CA ILE A 59 -14.29 -11.93 -5.92
C ILE A 59 -13.79 -13.03 -5.00
N ASP A 60 -13.55 -12.68 -3.74
CA ASP A 60 -13.00 -13.56 -2.72
C ASP A 60 -13.55 -13.22 -1.34
N SER A 61 -13.79 -14.23 -0.51
CA SER A 61 -14.20 -14.04 0.89
C SER A 61 -12.98 -14.06 1.81
N GLU A 62 -12.88 -13.03 2.65
CA GLU A 62 -11.79 -12.81 3.59
C GLU A 62 -12.38 -12.76 5.00
N SER A 63 -12.47 -13.92 5.66
CA SER A 63 -13.05 -14.13 7.00
C SER A 63 -14.41 -13.42 7.21
N ASP A 64 -14.39 -12.14 7.57
CA ASP A 64 -15.54 -11.33 7.95
C ASP A 64 -16.11 -10.48 6.81
N PHE A 65 -15.49 -10.49 5.62
CA PHE A 65 -15.87 -9.61 4.51
C PHE A 65 -15.78 -10.33 3.16
N VAL A 66 -16.45 -9.79 2.14
CA VAL A 66 -16.22 -10.17 0.73
C VAL A 66 -15.50 -9.03 0.02
N SER A 67 -14.40 -9.36 -0.63
CA SER A 67 -13.61 -8.50 -1.50
C SER A 67 -14.09 -8.64 -2.94
N ILE A 68 -14.51 -7.54 -3.56
CA ILE A 68 -14.87 -7.47 -5.00
C ILE A 68 -13.98 -6.43 -5.67
N ARG A 69 -13.22 -6.85 -6.69
CA ARG A 69 -12.22 -6.02 -7.39
C ARG A 69 -12.40 -6.06 -8.89
N THR A 70 -12.29 -4.90 -9.53
CA THR A 70 -12.24 -4.82 -11.00
C THR A 70 -11.58 -3.51 -11.45
N ARG A 71 -10.99 -3.52 -12.63
CA ARG A 71 -10.46 -2.30 -13.28
C ARG A 71 -11.53 -1.52 -14.04
N ASN A 72 -12.75 -2.06 -14.14
CA ASN A 72 -13.80 -1.47 -14.96
C ASN A 72 -14.81 -0.69 -14.09
N ALA A 73 -14.83 0.63 -14.26
CA ALA A 73 -15.72 1.53 -13.54
C ALA A 73 -17.22 1.20 -13.73
N SER A 74 -17.62 0.74 -14.92
CA SER A 74 -19.03 0.37 -15.16
C SER A 74 -19.40 -0.87 -14.37
N VAL A 75 -18.50 -1.85 -14.34
CA VAL A 75 -18.76 -3.13 -13.69
C VAL A 75 -18.87 -2.97 -12.18
N ILE A 76 -17.98 -2.20 -11.55
CA ILE A 76 -18.07 -2.00 -10.10
C ILE A 76 -19.34 -1.24 -9.71
N LEU A 77 -19.80 -0.33 -10.57
CA LEU A 77 -21.06 0.38 -10.38
C LEU A 77 -22.25 -0.59 -10.49
N ASP A 78 -22.29 -1.39 -11.56
CA ASP A 78 -23.36 -2.38 -11.79
C ASP A 78 -23.45 -3.37 -10.61
N ILE A 79 -22.30 -3.81 -10.09
CA ILE A 79 -22.24 -4.68 -8.91
C ILE A 79 -22.72 -3.96 -7.66
N ALA A 80 -22.28 -2.73 -7.42
CA ALA A 80 -22.73 -1.96 -6.25
C ALA A 80 -24.25 -1.73 -6.27
N ILE A 81 -24.83 -1.48 -7.45
CA ILE A 81 -26.30 -1.39 -7.63
C ILE A 81 -26.94 -2.74 -7.30
N LEU A 82 -26.47 -3.84 -7.90
CA LEU A 82 -26.99 -5.19 -7.69
C LEU A 82 -26.98 -5.58 -6.20
N ILE A 83 -25.90 -5.27 -5.48
CA ILE A 83 -25.79 -5.56 -4.04
C ILE A 83 -26.89 -4.81 -3.25
N ASN A 84 -27.12 -3.53 -3.56
CA ASN A 84 -28.19 -2.76 -2.90
C ASN A 84 -29.58 -3.28 -3.27
N GLU A 85 -29.80 -3.71 -4.51
CA GLU A 85 -31.07 -4.31 -4.95
C GLU A 85 -31.36 -5.60 -4.17
N ILE A 86 -30.37 -6.50 -4.06
CA ILE A 86 -30.47 -7.72 -3.25
C ILE A 86 -30.78 -7.37 -1.79
N ALA A 87 -30.09 -6.35 -1.24
CA ALA A 87 -30.27 -5.90 0.14
C ALA A 87 -31.54 -5.05 0.36
N ASN A 88 -32.39 -4.86 -0.66
CA ASN A 88 -33.58 -4.02 -0.63
C ASN A 88 -33.31 -2.57 -0.17
N VAL A 89 -32.15 -2.02 -0.55
CA VAL A 89 -31.75 -0.64 -0.25
C VAL A 89 -32.09 0.24 -1.46
N PRO A 90 -33.04 1.18 -1.35
CA PRO A 90 -33.38 2.06 -2.45
C PRO A 90 -32.23 3.04 -2.74
N ILE A 91 -31.88 3.19 -4.02
CA ILE A 91 -30.93 4.18 -4.49
C ILE A 91 -31.67 5.27 -5.26
N ASN A 92 -31.37 6.54 -4.94
CA ASN A 92 -31.90 7.67 -5.71
C ASN A 92 -31.33 7.65 -7.15
N LYS A 93 -32.20 7.67 -8.16
CA LYS A 93 -31.83 7.65 -9.59
C LYS A 93 -31.01 8.88 -10.03
N GLU A 94 -31.29 10.06 -9.48
CA GLU A 94 -30.55 11.28 -9.78
C GLU A 94 -29.12 11.20 -9.24
N LEU A 95 -28.98 10.70 -8.00
CA LEU A 95 -27.68 10.42 -7.40
C LEU A 95 -26.92 9.38 -8.24
N LEU A 96 -27.59 8.32 -8.70
CA LEU A 96 -26.94 7.28 -9.50
C LEU A 96 -26.33 7.82 -10.80
N LYS A 97 -27.00 8.78 -11.45
CA LYS A 97 -26.48 9.46 -12.64
C LYS A 97 -25.19 10.23 -12.32
N GLU A 98 -25.19 10.99 -11.24
CA GLU A 98 -24.01 11.74 -10.79
C GLU A 98 -22.83 10.81 -10.45
N LEU A 99 -23.10 9.70 -9.75
CA LEU A 99 -22.10 8.71 -9.38
C LEU A 99 -21.51 8.00 -10.59
N ASN A 100 -22.34 7.68 -11.58
CA ASN A 100 -21.90 7.13 -12.87
C ASN A 100 -20.94 8.10 -13.59
N GLU A 101 -21.31 9.38 -13.70
CA GLU A 101 -20.45 10.40 -14.32
C GLU A 101 -19.10 10.51 -13.59
N LYS A 102 -19.10 10.50 -12.25
CA LYS A 102 -17.89 10.52 -11.42
C LYS A 102 -16.99 9.30 -11.65
N LEU A 103 -17.55 8.10 -11.64
CA LEU A 103 -16.79 6.86 -11.81
C LEU A 103 -16.19 6.74 -13.22
N MET A 104 -16.95 7.09 -14.26
CA MET A 104 -16.46 7.05 -15.65
C MET A 104 -15.40 8.11 -15.94
N ALA A 105 -15.48 9.27 -15.29
CA ALA A 105 -14.50 10.34 -15.42
C ALA A 105 -13.24 10.12 -14.56
N PHE A 106 -13.26 9.16 -13.63
CA PHE A 106 -12.16 8.95 -12.69
C PHE A 106 -10.89 8.50 -13.41
N LYS A 107 -9.81 9.25 -13.18
CA LYS A 107 -8.47 8.92 -13.68
C LYS A 107 -7.61 8.49 -12.49
N PRO A 108 -7.16 7.23 -12.44
CA PRO A 108 -6.27 6.76 -11.39
C PRO A 108 -5.03 7.66 -11.30
N PRO A 109 -4.60 8.04 -10.09
CA PRO A 109 -3.41 8.85 -9.93
C PRO A 109 -2.16 8.07 -10.38
N LYS A 110 -1.15 8.79 -10.88
CA LYS A 110 0.09 8.16 -11.31
C LYS A 110 0.93 7.75 -10.10
N LYS A 111 1.46 6.53 -10.11
CA LYS A 111 2.45 6.05 -9.14
C LYS A 111 3.81 6.73 -9.33
N GLN A 112 4.46 7.16 -8.24
CA GLN A 112 5.87 7.56 -8.26
C GLN A 112 6.72 6.39 -8.76
N GLN A 113 7.59 6.64 -9.74
CA GLN A 113 8.55 5.63 -10.18
C GLN A 113 9.64 5.50 -9.12
N TRP A 114 9.95 4.27 -8.76
CA TRP A 114 11.06 3.95 -7.86
C TRP A 114 11.64 2.57 -8.19
N GLY A 115 12.88 2.33 -7.78
CA GLY A 115 13.60 1.09 -8.02
C GLY A 115 14.81 0.93 -7.11
N ILE A 116 15.57 -0.14 -7.35
CA ILE A 116 16.79 -0.45 -6.59
C ILE A 116 17.82 0.68 -6.75
N GLY A 117 18.44 1.08 -5.65
CA GLY A 117 19.40 2.19 -5.57
C GLY A 117 18.77 3.54 -5.24
N ASP A 118 17.44 3.69 -5.37
CA ASP A 118 16.77 4.95 -5.09
C ASP A 118 16.87 5.32 -3.62
N ILE A 119 17.22 6.59 -3.41
CA ILE A 119 17.21 7.26 -2.12
C ILE A 119 15.87 7.96 -1.97
N PHE A 120 15.16 7.66 -0.89
CA PHE A 120 13.90 8.30 -0.56
C PHE A 120 13.96 9.01 0.79
N SER A 121 13.13 10.04 0.92
CA SER A 121 12.94 10.80 2.16
C SER A 121 11.77 10.26 2.97
N ILE A 122 11.88 10.33 4.29
CA ILE A 122 10.87 9.90 5.26
C ILE A 122 10.51 11.12 6.10
N PRO A 123 9.35 11.76 5.85
CA PRO A 123 8.92 12.93 6.60
C PRO A 123 8.55 12.55 8.04
N LEU A 124 8.98 13.37 8.99
CA LEU A 124 8.60 13.31 10.40
C LEU A 124 7.58 14.39 10.76
N SER A 125 6.95 14.24 11.92
CA SER A 125 5.96 15.14 12.50
C SER A 125 6.50 16.55 12.79
N ASP A 126 7.81 16.67 13.03
CA ASP A 126 8.48 17.95 13.28
C ASP A 126 9.01 18.63 11.99
N ASN A 127 8.51 18.20 10.83
CA ASN A 127 8.90 18.68 9.50
C ASN A 127 10.38 18.44 9.13
N THR A 128 11.05 17.52 9.82
CA THR A 128 12.37 17.02 9.38
C THR A 128 12.22 15.72 8.59
N TYR A 129 13.34 15.24 8.04
CA TYR A 129 13.38 14.09 7.16
C TYR A 129 14.51 13.14 7.54
N TYR A 130 14.18 11.86 7.67
CA TYR A 130 15.15 10.78 7.54
C TYR A 130 15.26 10.33 6.08
N PHE A 131 16.24 9.47 5.79
CA PHE A 131 16.48 8.97 4.45
C PHE A 131 16.66 7.45 4.46
N GLY A 132 16.24 6.80 3.39
CA GLY A 132 16.51 5.39 3.16
C GLY A 132 16.92 5.11 1.72
N GLN A 133 17.50 3.94 1.49
CA GLN A 133 17.81 3.43 0.14
C GLN A 133 17.05 2.13 -0.10
N ILE A 134 16.43 1.98 -1.26
CA ILE A 134 15.89 0.70 -1.72
C ILE A 134 17.06 -0.18 -2.14
N ILE A 135 17.27 -1.31 -1.47
CA ILE A 135 18.43 -2.19 -1.71
C ILE A 135 18.07 -3.50 -2.40
N CYS A 136 16.79 -3.88 -2.37
CA CYS A 136 16.26 -5.08 -3.00
C CYS A 136 14.76 -4.90 -3.23
N VAL A 137 14.20 -5.65 -4.17
CA VAL A 137 12.75 -5.78 -4.36
C VAL A 137 12.45 -7.27 -4.45
N ASP A 138 11.63 -7.78 -3.53
CA ASP A 138 11.13 -9.14 -3.58
C ASP A 138 9.67 -9.13 -4.05
N ILE A 139 9.42 -9.69 -5.23
CA ILE A 139 8.14 -9.61 -5.94
C ILE A 139 7.73 -8.14 -6.15
N GLU A 140 6.92 -7.58 -5.25
CA GLU A 140 6.45 -6.19 -5.27
C GLU A 140 6.82 -5.42 -3.98
N THR A 141 7.57 -6.07 -3.09
CA THR A 141 7.91 -5.56 -1.77
C THR A 141 9.32 -4.95 -1.79
N PRO A 142 9.46 -3.62 -1.69
CA PRO A 142 10.76 -3.00 -1.54
C PRO A 142 11.37 -3.34 -0.17
N VAL A 143 12.66 -3.67 -0.18
CA VAL A 143 13.51 -3.78 1.00
C VAL A 143 14.40 -2.57 1.04
N CYS A 144 14.48 -1.91 2.19
CA CYS A 144 15.27 -0.70 2.38
C CYS A 144 16.18 -0.78 3.59
N ILE A 145 17.20 0.08 3.55
CA ILE A 145 17.97 0.50 4.72
C ILE A 145 17.60 1.93 5.08
N ILE A 146 17.62 2.25 6.37
CA ILE A 146 17.40 3.61 6.89
C ILE A 146 18.73 4.17 7.37
N PHE A 147 19.11 5.36 6.91
CA PHE A 147 20.36 6.02 7.30
C PHE A 147 20.18 6.81 8.59
N ASN A 148 21.22 6.87 9.42
CA ASN A 148 21.30 7.76 10.58
C ASN A 148 21.62 9.19 10.13
N LEU A 149 20.66 9.79 9.43
CA LEU A 149 20.80 11.12 8.85
C LEU A 149 19.45 11.82 8.89
N ASN A 150 19.35 12.89 9.69
CA ASN A 150 18.16 13.73 9.79
C ASN A 150 18.45 15.13 9.27
N LYS A 151 17.56 15.69 8.45
CA LYS A 151 17.67 17.03 7.88
C LYS A 151 16.36 17.80 7.98
N ASN A 152 16.44 19.12 8.13
CA ASN A 152 15.26 19.98 8.13
C ASN A 152 14.61 20.13 6.74
N HIS A 153 15.30 19.72 5.67
CA HIS A 153 14.76 19.71 4.33
C HIS A 153 15.40 18.59 3.51
N PHE A 154 14.59 17.85 2.74
CA PHE A 154 15.07 16.69 1.99
C PHE A 154 16.08 17.03 0.89
N SER A 155 16.06 18.24 0.34
CA SER A 155 17.00 18.68 -0.71
C SER A 155 18.39 19.04 -0.19
N LEU A 156 18.62 19.01 1.13
CA LEU A 156 19.89 19.37 1.76
C LEU A 156 20.80 18.17 2.02
N VAL A 157 20.41 16.97 1.59
CA VAL A 157 21.24 15.77 1.77
C VAL A 157 22.33 15.70 0.72
N GLU A 158 23.59 15.62 1.17
CA GLU A 158 24.73 15.40 0.28
C GLU A 158 25.03 13.91 0.12
N ILE A 159 25.58 13.54 -1.05
CA ILE A 159 25.94 12.14 -1.35
C ILE A 159 27.00 11.63 -0.37
N THR A 160 27.97 12.46 0.00
CA THR A 160 29.03 12.14 0.96
C THR A 160 28.49 11.82 2.35
N GLU A 161 27.44 12.52 2.78
CA GLU A 161 26.74 12.25 4.04
C GLU A 161 26.02 10.90 3.99
N LEU A 162 25.34 10.57 2.89
CA LEU A 162 24.68 9.27 2.72
C LEU A 162 25.68 8.09 2.73
N ILE A 163 26.83 8.24 2.05
CA ILE A 163 27.86 7.21 2.00
C ILE A 163 28.48 6.95 3.39
N SER A 164 28.68 8.02 4.17
CA SER A 164 29.29 7.94 5.50
C SER A 164 28.29 7.65 6.62
N ALA A 165 26.98 7.81 6.37
CA ALA A 165 25.94 7.58 7.36
C ALA A 165 25.91 6.12 7.86
N GLU A 166 25.73 5.96 9.16
CA GLU A 166 25.42 4.67 9.75
C GLU A 166 24.05 4.18 9.26
N VAL A 167 23.84 2.87 9.19
CA VAL A 167 22.50 2.31 8.99
C VAL A 167 21.83 2.18 10.36
N LEU A 168 20.64 2.74 10.52
CA LEU A 168 19.81 2.62 11.73
C LEU A 168 19.06 1.30 11.79
N GLY A 169 18.48 0.89 10.67
CA GLY A 169 17.69 -0.33 10.54
C GLY A 169 17.51 -0.75 9.10
N ALA A 170 16.96 -1.95 8.90
CA ALA A 170 16.62 -2.49 7.58
C ALA A 170 15.31 -3.27 7.62
N LEU A 171 14.51 -3.18 6.55
CA LEU A 171 13.22 -3.87 6.49
C LEU A 171 12.64 -3.95 5.07
N GLY A 172 11.80 -4.96 4.84
CA GLY A 172 10.80 -4.96 3.77
C GLY A 172 9.57 -4.12 4.18
N PHE A 173 9.01 -3.35 3.25
CA PHE A 173 7.84 -2.52 3.56
C PHE A 173 6.81 -2.45 2.43
N ILE A 174 5.55 -2.19 2.79
CA ILE A 174 4.47 -1.96 1.83
C ILE A 174 4.74 -0.64 1.12
N SER A 175 4.76 -0.64 -0.22
CA SER A 175 5.18 0.52 -1.01
C SER A 175 4.18 1.71 -1.05
N ASP A 176 3.14 1.71 -0.23
CA ASP A 176 2.02 2.67 -0.29
C ASP A 176 2.47 4.14 -0.23
N ARG A 177 3.36 4.49 0.71
CA ARG A 177 3.84 5.88 0.89
C ARG A 177 4.91 6.30 -0.10
N ILE A 178 5.67 5.37 -0.67
CA ILE A 178 6.58 5.70 -1.76
C ILE A 178 5.82 5.83 -3.08
N ASN A 179 4.77 5.03 -3.31
CA ASN A 179 3.91 5.11 -4.48
C ASN A 179 3.17 6.46 -4.57
N ASN A 180 2.73 7.01 -3.43
CA ASN A 180 1.90 8.21 -3.36
C ASN A 180 2.71 9.52 -3.12
N PHE A 181 4.03 9.51 -3.32
CA PHE A 181 4.93 10.66 -3.14
C PHE A 181 5.06 11.18 -1.70
N THR A 182 4.52 10.48 -0.70
CA THR A 182 4.79 10.80 0.72
C THR A 182 6.26 10.58 1.04
N PHE A 183 6.81 9.44 0.61
CA PHE A 183 8.24 9.20 0.59
C PHE A 183 8.77 9.61 -0.78
N LYS A 184 9.33 10.82 -0.88
CA LYS A 184 9.85 11.33 -2.15
C LYS A 184 11.16 10.65 -2.47
N VAL A 185 11.28 10.06 -3.66
CA VAL A 185 12.58 9.68 -4.24
C VAL A 185 13.31 10.97 -4.62
N ILE A 186 14.52 11.13 -4.11
CA ILE A 186 15.31 12.36 -4.23
C ILE A 186 16.63 12.16 -4.97
N ASN A 187 17.11 10.91 -5.07
CA ASN A 187 18.33 10.57 -5.77
C ASN A 187 18.36 9.06 -6.11
N ASN A 188 19.31 8.63 -6.91
CA ASN A 188 19.64 7.22 -7.13
C ASN A 188 21.15 7.05 -6.97
N LEU A 189 21.56 6.10 -6.12
CA LEU A 189 22.97 5.80 -5.87
C LEU A 189 23.23 4.32 -6.07
N PRO A 190 24.49 3.92 -6.38
CA PRO A 190 24.91 2.54 -6.18
C PRO A 190 24.52 2.07 -4.79
N LEU A 191 24.23 0.77 -4.68
CA LEU A 191 23.87 0.18 -3.39
C LEU A 191 24.96 0.48 -2.37
N LEU A 192 24.57 0.89 -1.16
CA LEU A 192 25.51 1.09 -0.05
C LEU A 192 25.60 -0.17 0.81
N ARG A 193 24.58 -1.02 0.77
CA ARG A 193 24.51 -2.33 1.43
C ARG A 193 23.77 -3.30 0.52
N GLN A 194 24.04 -4.59 0.72
CA GLN A 194 23.29 -5.66 0.08
C GLN A 194 22.68 -6.58 1.14
N VAL A 195 21.52 -7.15 0.84
CA VAL A 195 20.96 -8.25 1.63
C VAL A 195 21.92 -9.45 1.57
N ASP A 196 22.19 -10.07 2.72
CA ASP A 196 22.90 -11.34 2.76
C ASP A 196 21.97 -12.49 2.33
N ASP A 197 22.23 -12.98 1.12
CA ASP A 197 21.53 -14.06 0.43
C ASP A 197 21.86 -15.45 1.00
N LYS A 198 22.91 -15.56 1.82
CA LYS A 198 23.29 -16.84 2.45
C LYS A 198 22.44 -17.15 3.68
N VAL A 199 21.74 -16.17 4.23
CA VAL A 199 20.94 -16.36 5.44
C VAL A 199 19.56 -16.89 5.07
N LYS A 200 19.29 -18.14 5.46
CA LYS A 200 17.95 -18.74 5.33
C LYS A 200 16.96 -18.01 6.24
N ARG A 201 15.71 -17.86 5.78
CA ARG A 201 14.61 -17.19 6.51
C ARG A 201 14.95 -15.74 6.90
N ASN A 202 15.50 -14.98 5.96
CA ASN A 202 15.85 -13.58 6.16
C ASN A 202 14.60 -12.71 6.36
N PRO A 203 14.38 -12.10 7.54
CA PRO A 203 13.19 -11.31 7.83
C PRO A 203 13.06 -10.08 6.93
N LEU A 204 14.15 -9.61 6.30
CA LEU A 204 14.09 -8.55 5.29
C LEU A 204 13.23 -8.92 4.08
N ILE A 205 13.13 -10.21 3.77
CA ILE A 205 12.37 -10.74 2.63
C ILE A 205 11.00 -11.23 3.07
N TYR A 206 10.93 -11.97 4.18
CA TYR A 206 9.71 -12.65 4.61
C TYR A 206 8.81 -11.82 5.54
N SER A 207 9.27 -10.66 6.03
CA SER A 207 8.47 -9.77 6.88
C SER A 207 8.26 -8.43 6.20
N GLN A 208 7.01 -7.99 6.22
CA GLN A 208 6.61 -6.71 5.65
C GLN A 208 6.05 -5.82 6.74
N TYR A 209 6.51 -4.57 6.74
CA TYR A 209 5.98 -3.55 7.63
C TYR A 209 5.20 -2.52 6.83
N SER A 210 4.20 -1.91 7.46
CA SER A 210 3.54 -0.75 6.87
C SER A 210 4.50 0.43 6.80
N SER A 211 4.35 1.33 5.82
CA SER A 211 5.18 2.53 5.76
C SER A 211 5.03 3.44 6.98
N ILE A 212 3.92 3.35 7.72
CA ILE A 212 3.77 4.08 8.99
C ILE A 212 4.72 3.54 10.07
N ALA A 213 5.04 2.25 10.07
CA ALA A 213 6.04 1.69 10.98
C ALA A 213 7.44 2.31 10.74
N ILE A 214 7.79 2.62 9.48
CA ILE A 214 9.05 3.31 9.16
C ILE A 214 9.08 4.71 9.78
N ILE A 215 7.99 5.47 9.67
CA ILE A 215 7.89 6.81 10.26
C ILE A 215 8.03 6.71 11.78
N ASN A 216 7.24 5.84 12.42
CA ASN A 216 7.27 5.65 13.87
C ASN A 216 8.64 5.20 14.38
N PHE A 217 9.32 4.31 13.64
CA PHE A 217 10.69 3.91 13.94
C PHE A 217 11.64 5.12 13.91
N CYS A 218 11.59 5.95 12.88
CA CYS A 218 12.44 7.14 12.77
C CYS A 218 12.15 8.16 13.87
N GLU A 219 10.88 8.36 14.24
CA GLU A 219 10.45 9.24 15.35
C GLU A 219 10.99 8.75 16.69
N GLU A 220 10.92 7.45 16.96
CA GLU A 220 11.48 6.87 18.19
C GLU A 220 13.00 7.02 18.23
N ILE A 221 13.71 6.68 17.14
CA ILE A 221 15.16 6.86 17.06
C ILE A 221 15.55 8.32 17.31
N LYS A 222 14.83 9.28 16.70
CA LYS A 222 15.13 10.70 16.89
C LYS A 222 14.96 11.16 18.34
N ARG A 223 13.93 10.64 19.02
CA ARG A 223 13.60 11.01 20.40
C ARG A 223 14.51 10.34 21.45
N SER A 224 14.85 9.07 21.26
CA SER A 224 15.55 8.26 22.29
C SER A 224 16.89 7.68 21.87
N GLY A 225 17.32 7.87 20.62
CA GLY A 225 18.54 7.25 20.07
C GLY A 225 18.43 5.74 19.80
N THR A 226 17.31 5.13 20.19
CA THR A 226 16.98 3.71 19.98
C THR A 226 15.45 3.55 19.89
N SER A 227 15.00 2.37 19.48
CA SER A 227 13.58 1.99 19.42
C SER A 227 13.38 0.63 20.07
N SER A 228 12.66 0.60 21.20
CA SER A 228 12.24 -0.64 21.85
C SER A 228 11.06 -1.29 21.16
N THR A 229 10.19 -0.49 20.52
CA THR A 229 9.00 -0.99 19.80
C THR A 229 9.41 -1.72 18.52
N TYR A 230 10.43 -1.21 17.84
CA TYR A 230 10.90 -1.69 16.54
C TYR A 230 12.33 -2.25 16.61
N TRP A 231 12.68 -2.90 17.73
CA TRP A 231 14.01 -3.48 17.94
C TRP A 231 14.41 -4.45 16.80
N GLY A 232 13.45 -5.21 16.27
CA GLY A 232 13.68 -6.11 15.13
C GLY A 232 14.20 -5.40 13.87
N LEU A 233 13.80 -4.14 13.63
CA LEU A 233 14.28 -3.36 12.47
C LEU A 233 15.74 -2.96 12.64
N ILE A 234 16.19 -2.75 13.89
CA ILE A 234 17.59 -2.48 14.23
C ILE A 234 18.41 -3.76 14.03
N ASP A 235 17.93 -4.88 14.57
CA ASP A 235 18.61 -6.18 14.47
C ASP A 235 18.69 -6.69 13.04
N ASN A 236 17.74 -6.29 12.19
CA ASN A 236 17.73 -6.65 10.78
C ASN A 236 18.97 -6.18 10.01
N LYS A 237 19.73 -5.20 10.55
CA LYS A 237 21.04 -4.80 10.01
C LYS A 237 22.04 -5.95 9.95
N ASN A 238 21.89 -6.96 10.81
CA ASN A 238 22.75 -8.13 10.83
C ASN A 238 22.57 -9.03 9.60
N TYR A 239 21.50 -8.82 8.82
CA TYR A 239 21.26 -9.50 7.54
C TYR A 239 21.76 -8.68 6.34
N LEU A 240 22.55 -7.63 6.58
CA LEU A 240 23.20 -6.83 5.55
C LEU A 240 24.67 -7.20 5.46
N LYS A 241 25.19 -7.29 4.23
CA LYS A 241 26.64 -7.34 3.97
C LYS A 241 27.11 -6.01 3.38
N LYS A 242 28.35 -5.64 3.71
CA LYS A 242 29.06 -4.57 3.00
C LYS A 242 29.35 -5.04 1.58
N LEU A 243 29.29 -4.13 0.63
CA LEU A 243 29.79 -4.40 -0.70
C LEU A 243 31.32 -4.37 -0.64
N ASN A 244 31.95 -5.40 -1.19
CA ASN A 244 33.38 -5.35 -1.43
C ASN A 244 33.60 -4.36 -2.57
N CYS A 245 34.36 -3.30 -2.32
CA CYS A 245 34.90 -2.50 -3.40
C CYS A 245 35.99 -3.34 -4.06
N GLU A 246 35.72 -3.87 -5.25
CA GLU A 246 36.78 -4.26 -6.20
C GLU A 246 37.22 -3.04 -7.00
#